data_AF-A0A932T123-F1
#
_entry.id   AF-A0A932T123-F1
#
_cell.length_a   1.000
_cell.length_b   1.000
_cell.length_c   1.000
_cell.angle_alpha   90.00
_cell.angle_beta   90.00
_cell.angle_gamma   90.00
#
_symmetry.space_group_name_H-M   'P 1'
#
loop_
_entity.id
_entity.type
_entity.pdbx_description
1 polymer ?
#
loop_
_entity_poly.entity_id
_entity_poly.type
_entity_poly.pdbx_seq_one_letter_code
_entity_poly.pdbx_strand_id
1 'polypeptide(L)'
;MFLSLVCTSSLFAQDAPPKSTDPRVKVELFAEHPQVVTPTGIDVDSRGRVWAVESNTHFPPEGYKGHPTDRVLVMSDTDGDGKADRTVVFTDGLK
;
A
#
# COMPACT_ATOMS: atom_id res chain seq x y z
N MET A 1 12.94 13.76 43.80
CA MET A 1 12.23 12.52 43.41
C MET A 1 10.92 12.92 42.76
N PHE A 2 10.88 12.99 41.43
CA PHE A 2 9.63 12.95 40.64
C PHE A 2 9.99 12.40 39.26
N LEU A 3 9.78 11.10 39.10
CA LEU A 3 9.95 10.40 37.82
C LEU A 3 8.57 10.37 37.17
N SER A 4 8.34 11.19 36.15
CA SER A 4 7.13 11.08 35.32
C SER A 4 7.44 10.13 34.17
N LEU A 5 6.92 8.91 34.27
CA LEU A 5 6.98 7.91 33.21
C LEU A 5 5.90 8.24 32.18
N VAL A 6 6.29 8.90 31.09
CA VAL A 6 5.39 9.06 29.93
C VAL A 6 5.43 7.75 29.15
N CYS A 7 4.47 6.88 29.43
CA CYS A 7 4.22 5.67 28.65
C CYS A 7 3.39 6.07 27.43
N THR A 8 4.04 6.55 26.37
CA THR A 8 3.42 6.69 25.05
C THR A 8 3.52 5.37 24.30
N SER A 9 2.86 4.32 24.79
CA SER A 9 2.45 3.26 23.88
C SER A 9 1.28 3.81 23.09
N SER A 10 1.53 4.19 21.83
CA SER A 10 0.46 4.47 20.90
C SER A 10 -0.39 3.20 20.79
N LEU A 11 -1.55 3.21 21.44
CA LEU A 11 -2.59 2.19 21.32
C LEU A 11 -3.25 2.35 19.95
N PHE A 12 -2.52 2.07 18.89
CA PHE A 12 -3.17 1.55 17.70
C PHE A 12 -3.42 0.09 18.01
N ALA A 13 -4.69 -0.28 18.18
CA ALA A 13 -5.07 -1.68 18.11
C ALA A 13 -4.62 -2.18 16.73
N GLN A 14 -3.51 -2.92 16.68
CA GLN A 14 -3.17 -3.68 15.50
C GLN A 14 -4.16 -4.83 15.45
N ASP A 15 -5.18 -4.69 14.61
CA ASP A 15 -5.99 -5.83 14.22
C ASP A 15 -5.06 -6.94 13.76
N ALA A 16 -5.41 -8.18 14.12
CA ALA A 16 -4.62 -9.32 13.68
C ALA A 16 -4.55 -9.30 12.14
N PRO A 17 -3.36 -9.55 11.54
CA PRO A 17 -3.25 -9.57 10.09
C PRO A 17 -4.30 -10.51 9.48
N PRO A 18 -4.86 -10.16 8.31
CA PRO A 18 -5.84 -11.00 7.66
C PRO A 18 -5.28 -12.39 7.43
N LYS A 19 -6.12 -13.42 7.62
CA LYS A 19 -5.76 -14.82 7.38
C LYS A 19 -6.76 -15.42 6.41
N SER A 20 -6.24 -16.23 5.49
CA SER A 20 -7.09 -17.07 4.64
C SER A 20 -7.80 -18.13 5.49
N THR A 21 -9.03 -18.48 5.10
CA THR A 21 -9.75 -19.65 5.64
C THR A 21 -9.26 -20.95 5.02
N ASP A 22 -8.64 -20.90 3.83
CA ASP A 22 -7.96 -22.03 3.22
C ASP A 22 -6.51 -22.12 3.73
N PRO A 23 -6.11 -23.22 4.40
CA PRO A 23 -4.77 -23.37 4.96
C PRO A 23 -3.66 -23.47 3.91
N ARG A 24 -4.01 -23.64 2.62
CA ARG A 24 -3.05 -23.69 1.51
C ARG A 24 -2.68 -22.30 0.98
N VAL A 25 -3.36 -21.25 1.43
CA VAL A 25 -3.17 -19.88 0.98
C VAL A 25 -2.67 -19.03 2.14
N LYS A 26 -1.63 -18.24 1.89
CA LYS A 26 -1.07 -17.27 2.83
C LYS A 26 -1.42 -15.87 2.36
N VAL A 27 -1.78 -15.00 3.30
CA VAL A 27 -2.01 -13.58 3.04
C VAL A 27 -0.84 -12.81 3.66
N GLU A 28 -0.16 -12.01 2.86
CA GLU A 28 0.99 -11.21 3.29
C GLU A 28 0.87 -9.78 2.75
N LEU A 29 1.52 -8.85 3.45
CA LEU A 29 1.59 -7.46 3.03
C LEU A 29 2.60 -7.32 1.89
N PHE A 30 2.13 -6.94 0.71
CA PHE A 30 2.96 -6.72 -0.46
C PHE A 30 3.40 -5.26 -0.63
N ALA A 31 2.48 -4.31 -0.44
CA ALA A 31 2.72 -2.87 -0.51
C ALA A 31 1.70 -2.12 0.35
N GLU A 32 2.11 -0.98 0.93
CA GLU A 32 1.24 -0.09 1.70
C GLU A 32 1.56 1.38 1.46
N HIS A 33 0.79 2.27 2.06
CA HIS A 33 1.11 3.71 2.05
C HIS A 33 2.52 3.96 2.63
N PRO A 34 3.39 4.78 2.01
CA PRO A 34 3.12 5.69 0.88
C PRO A 34 3.40 5.13 -0.53
N GLN A 35 3.73 3.85 -0.66
CA GLN A 35 4.11 3.23 -1.93
C GLN A 35 2.95 3.14 -2.94
N VAL A 36 1.72 3.03 -2.44
CA VAL A 36 0.47 3.07 -3.21
C VAL A 36 -0.58 3.84 -2.41
N VAL A 37 -1.42 4.63 -3.09
CA VAL A 37 -2.44 5.46 -2.43
C VAL A 37 -3.81 5.20 -3.05
N THR A 38 -4.82 4.81 -2.27
CA THR A 38 -6.18 4.57 -2.79
C THR A 38 -6.20 3.62 -4.01
N PRO A 39 -5.70 2.37 -3.88
CA PRO A 39 -5.74 1.41 -4.97
C PRO A 39 -7.20 1.03 -5.28
N THR A 40 -7.62 1.15 -6.53
CA THR A 40 -9.00 0.83 -6.98
C THR A 40 -9.09 -0.42 -7.86
N GLY A 41 -7.95 -0.90 -8.36
CA GLY A 41 -7.85 -2.14 -9.11
C GLY A 41 -6.42 -2.65 -9.15
N ILE A 42 -6.24 -3.98 -9.20
CA ILE A 42 -4.94 -4.63 -9.28
C ILE A 42 -4.94 -5.79 -10.27
N ASP A 43 -3.78 -6.11 -10.82
CA ASP A 43 -3.53 -7.34 -11.60
C ASP A 43 -2.08 -7.81 -11.41
N VAL A 44 -1.79 -9.07 -11.73
CA VAL A 44 -0.44 -9.65 -11.66
C VAL A 44 -0.03 -10.12 -13.05
N ASP A 45 1.08 -9.59 -13.57
CA ASP A 45 1.55 -9.97 -14.90
C ASP A 45 2.36 -11.27 -14.91
N SER A 46 2.70 -11.75 -16.12
CA SER A 46 3.46 -12.99 -16.31
C SER A 46 4.89 -12.96 -15.75
N ARG A 47 5.37 -11.80 -15.30
CA ARG A 47 6.68 -11.65 -14.63
C ARG A 47 6.53 -11.56 -13.10
N GLY A 48 5.32 -11.76 -12.57
CA GLY A 48 5.03 -11.69 -11.14
C GLY A 48 4.99 -10.26 -10.59
N ARG A 49 4.89 -9.24 -11.44
CA ARG A 49 4.79 -7.84 -10.99
C ARG A 49 3.33 -7.49 -10.76
N VAL A 50 3.08 -6.69 -9.73
CA VAL A 50 1.73 -6.21 -9.41
C VAL A 50 1.50 -4.87 -10.09
N TRP A 51 0.42 -4.79 -10.86
CA TRP A 51 -0.11 -3.58 -11.44
C TRP A 51 -1.18 -3.03 -10.51
N ALA A 52 -1.20 -1.72 -10.27
CA ALA A 52 -2.24 -1.07 -9.46
C ALA A 52 -2.74 0.21 -10.12
N VAL A 53 -4.06 0.40 -10.13
CA VAL A 53 -4.71 1.67 -10.46
C VAL A 53 -4.80 2.50 -9.17
N GLU A 54 -4.19 3.68 -9.20
CA GLU A 54 -4.13 4.63 -8.09
C GLU A 54 -5.11 5.78 -8.33
N SER A 55 -6.17 5.86 -7.52
CA SER A 55 -7.19 6.91 -7.62
C SER A 55 -6.89 8.07 -6.67
N ASN A 56 -6.43 9.18 -7.22
CA ASN A 56 -6.17 10.41 -6.48
C ASN A 56 -7.29 11.46 -6.67
N THR A 57 -8.09 11.34 -7.73
CA THR A 57 -9.07 12.38 -8.12
C THR A 57 -10.48 12.17 -7.56
N HIS A 58 -10.80 10.96 -7.07
CA HIS A 58 -12.12 10.64 -6.54
C HIS A 58 -12.33 11.20 -5.13
N PHE A 59 -13.00 12.36 -5.03
CA PHE A 59 -13.31 13.07 -3.78
C PHE A 59 -12.09 13.29 -2.86
N PRO A 60 -11.01 13.93 -3.35
CA PRO A 60 -9.85 14.19 -2.52
C PRO A 60 -10.21 15.10 -1.35
N PRO A 61 -9.64 14.89 -0.16
CA PRO A 61 -9.85 15.78 0.98
C PRO A 61 -9.29 17.18 0.68
N GLU A 62 -9.80 18.19 1.38
CA GLU A 62 -9.24 19.54 1.30
C GLU A 62 -7.76 19.53 1.70
N GLY A 63 -6.92 20.15 0.86
CA GLY A 63 -5.47 20.16 1.08
C GLY A 63 -4.76 18.82 0.82
N TYR A 64 -5.37 17.90 0.04
CA TYR A 64 -4.73 16.67 -0.38
C TYR A 64 -3.36 16.91 -1.00
N LYS A 65 -2.34 16.22 -0.47
CA LYS A 65 -0.93 16.34 -0.88
C LYS A 65 -0.45 15.18 -1.77
N GLY A 66 -1.37 14.32 -2.23
CA GLY A 66 -1.05 13.23 -3.14
C GLY A 66 -0.88 13.71 -4.58
N HIS A 67 -0.93 12.76 -5.52
CA HIS A 67 -0.74 13.08 -6.92
C HIS A 67 -1.95 13.88 -7.46
N PRO A 68 -1.78 14.86 -8.37
CA PRO A 68 -2.91 15.65 -8.89
C PRO A 68 -3.84 14.89 -9.85
N THR A 69 -3.44 13.69 -10.29
CA THR A 69 -4.16 12.87 -11.27
C THR A 69 -4.10 11.40 -10.88
N ASP A 70 -4.98 10.60 -11.46
CA ASP A 70 -4.91 9.14 -11.34
C ASP A 70 -3.70 8.59 -12.08
N ARG A 71 -3.21 7.43 -11.62
CA ARG A 71 -1.99 6.78 -12.13
C ARG A 71 -2.15 5.27 -12.22
N VAL A 72 -1.33 4.66 -13.07
CA VAL A 72 -1.10 3.20 -13.06
C VAL A 72 0.34 2.94 -12.60
N LEU A 73 0.48 2.14 -11.56
CA LEU A 73 1.75 1.74 -10.97
C LEU A 73 2.10 0.31 -11.38
N VAL A 74 3.40 0.04 -11.50
CA VAL A 74 3.98 -1.29 -11.65
C VAL A 74 4.95 -1.51 -10.50
N MET A 75 4.63 -2.48 -9.65
CA MET A 75 5.37 -2.82 -8.44
C MET A 75 6.06 -4.17 -8.60
N SER A 76 7.33 -4.26 -8.23
CA SER A 76 8.15 -5.46 -8.33
C SER A 76 8.81 -5.75 -6.99
N ASP A 77 8.95 -7.03 -6.69
CA ASP A 77 9.81 -7.59 -5.64
C ASP A 77 11.08 -8.10 -6.35
N THR A 78 12.24 -7.51 -6.08
CA THR A 78 13.51 -7.88 -6.74
C THR A 78 14.43 -8.71 -5.86
N ASP A 79 14.12 -8.87 -4.57
CA ASP A 79 14.88 -9.67 -3.61
C ASP A 79 14.18 -10.97 -3.16
N GLY A 80 12.90 -11.14 -3.53
CA GLY A 80 12.11 -12.34 -3.31
C GLY A 80 11.54 -12.47 -1.91
N ASP A 81 11.47 -11.39 -1.13
CA ASP A 81 10.94 -11.40 0.24
C ASP A 81 9.40 -11.34 0.31
N GLY A 82 8.73 -11.23 -0.84
CA GLY A 82 7.28 -11.14 -0.96
C GLY A 82 6.75 -9.71 -0.83
N LYS A 83 7.62 -8.70 -0.83
CA LYS A 83 7.25 -7.28 -0.76
C LYS A 83 7.79 -6.54 -1.96
N ALA A 84 7.02 -5.56 -2.44
CA ALA A 84 7.53 -4.72 -3.50
C ALA A 84 8.61 -3.76 -2.97
N ASP A 85 9.80 -3.84 -3.56
CA ASP A 85 10.94 -2.94 -3.30
C ASP A 85 11.08 -1.85 -4.38
N ARG A 86 10.39 -2.03 -5.52
CA ARG A 86 10.47 -1.14 -6.66
C ARG A 86 9.09 -0.81 -7.21
N THR A 87 8.79 0.48 -7.31
CA THR A 87 7.58 1.01 -7.94
C THR A 87 7.94 1.92 -9.11
N VAL A 88 7.27 1.73 -10.24
CA VAL A 88 7.40 2.57 -11.43
C VAL A 88 6.01 3.08 -11.82
N VAL A 89 5.90 4.37 -12.14
CA VAL A 89 4.68 4.93 -12.76
C VAL A 89 4.68 4.51 -14.23
N PHE A 90 3.71 3.69 -14.62
CA PHE A 90 3.53 3.29 -16.01
C PHE A 90 2.86 4.40 -16.83
N THR A 91 1.83 5.03 -16.26
CA THR A 91 1.19 6.22 -16.81
C THR A 91 0.59 7.06 -15.69
N ASP A 92 0.51 8.36 -15.92
CA ASP A 92 -0.22 9.33 -15.11
C ASP A 92 -1.07 10.24 -16.04
N GLY A 93 -1.65 11.31 -15.49
CA GLY A 93 -2.50 12.23 -16.25
C GLY A 93 -3.93 11.73 -16.48
N LEU A 94 -4.31 10.61 -15.87
CA LEU A 94 -5.67 10.05 -15.95
C LEU A 94 -6.64 10.88 -15.08
N LYS A 95 -7.90 10.97 -15.50
CA LYS A 95 -8.93 11.77 -14.84
C LYS A 95 -10.03 10.89 -14.24
#